data_AF-A0A212CQS1-F1
#
_entry.id   AF-A0A212CQS1-F1
#
_cell.length_a   1.000
_cell.length_b   1.000
_cell.length_c   1.000
_cell.angle_alpha   90.00
_cell.angle_beta   90.00
_cell.angle_gamma   90.00
#
_symmetry.space_group_name_H-M   'P 1'
#
loop_
_entity.id
_entity.type
_entity.pdbx_description
1 polymer ?
#
loop_
_entity_poly.entity_id
_entity_poly.type
_entity_poly.pdbx_seq_one_letter_code
_entity_poly.pdbx_strand_id
1 'polypeptide(L)'
;SVLFLIEKLAEAQRRFATLQNELQSSLDAQKESTGVTTLRQRRKPVFHLSHEERVQHRNIKDLKLAFSEFYLSLILLQNYQNLNFTGFRKILKKHDKILETSRGADWRVAHVEVAPFYTCKKINQLISETEAVVTNELEDGDRQKAMKRLRVPPLGAAQPAPAWTTFRVGLFCGIFIVLNITLVLAAIFKLETDRNIWPLIRIYRGGFLLIEFLFLLGINTYGWRQAGVNHVLIFELNPRSNLSHQHLFEIAGFLGILWCLSLLACFFAPISVIPTYVYPLALYGFMDFFLINPTKTFYYKSRFWLLKLLFRVFTAPFHKVGFADFWLADQLNSLSVILMDLEYMICFYSFELKWDESEGLLPNESEEPEICHKYSYGVRAVVQCIPAWLRFIQCLRRYRDTKRAFPHLVNAGKYSTTFFTVTFAALYSTH
;
A
#
# COMPACT_ATOMS: atom_id res chain seq x y z
N SER A 1 -6.38 22.01 -8.70
CA SER A 1 -6.13 22.35 -7.29
C SER A 1 -7.29 23.07 -6.61
N VAL A 2 -7.91 24.08 -7.24
CA VAL A 2 -9.02 24.85 -6.64
C VAL A 2 -10.24 23.99 -6.29
N LEU A 3 -10.76 23.21 -7.26
CA LEU A 3 -11.93 22.35 -7.05
C LEU A 3 -11.73 21.35 -5.91
N PHE A 4 -10.54 20.71 -5.87
CA PHE A 4 -10.18 19.75 -4.83
C PHE A 4 -10.13 20.40 -3.44
N LEU A 5 -9.53 21.60 -3.31
CA LEU A 5 -9.48 22.27 -2.01
C LEU A 5 -10.86 22.69 -1.53
N ILE A 6 -11.72 23.22 -2.42
CA ILE A 6 -13.09 23.62 -2.08
C ILE A 6 -13.90 22.40 -1.60
N GLU A 7 -13.83 21.29 -2.34
CA GLU A 7 -14.52 20.04 -1.99
C GLU A 7 -14.04 19.52 -0.62
N LYS A 8 -12.71 19.47 -0.41
CA LYS A 8 -12.13 19.00 0.85
C LYS A 8 -12.37 19.93 2.02
N LEU A 9 -12.43 21.24 1.79
CA LEU A 9 -12.78 22.21 2.82
C LEU A 9 -14.25 22.08 3.23
N ALA A 10 -15.15 21.85 2.27
CA ALA A 10 -16.57 21.61 2.56
C ALA A 10 -16.81 20.27 3.26
N GLU A 11 -16.05 19.23 2.90
CA GLU A 11 -16.02 17.94 3.60
C GLU A 11 -15.52 18.13 5.04
N ALA A 12 -14.44 18.90 5.23
CA ALA A 12 -13.88 19.17 6.55
C ALA A 12 -14.86 19.94 7.46
N GLN A 13 -15.57 20.94 6.94
CA GLN A 13 -16.59 21.67 7.70
C GLN A 13 -17.74 20.78 8.15
N ARG A 14 -18.25 19.93 7.25
CA ARG A 14 -19.30 18.97 7.58
C ARG A 14 -18.83 18.00 8.66
N ARG A 15 -17.61 17.45 8.49
CA ARG A 15 -17.01 16.53 9.45
C ARG A 15 -16.78 17.17 10.82
N PHE A 16 -16.37 18.43 10.87
CA PHE A 16 -16.22 19.17 12.13
C PHE A 16 -17.56 19.30 12.87
N ALA A 17 -18.62 19.71 12.17
CA ALA A 17 -19.95 19.83 12.76
C ALA A 17 -20.49 18.48 13.28
N THR A 18 -20.28 17.40 12.53
CA THR A 18 -20.64 16.04 12.99
C THR A 18 -19.89 15.66 14.26
N LEU A 19 -18.57 15.86 14.30
CA LEU A 19 -17.75 15.53 15.47
C LEU A 19 -18.10 16.38 16.70
N GLN A 20 -18.43 17.65 16.51
CA GLN A 20 -18.92 18.51 17.59
C GLN A 20 -20.26 18.01 18.16
N ASN A 21 -21.20 17.62 17.29
CA ASN A 21 -22.50 17.10 17.74
C ASN A 21 -22.34 15.76 18.50
N GLU A 22 -21.49 14.85 17.99
CA GLU A 22 -21.17 13.58 18.68
C GLU A 22 -20.50 13.83 20.04
N LEU A 23 -19.57 14.78 20.11
CA LEU A 23 -18.91 15.17 21.35
C LEU A 23 -19.91 15.74 22.36
N GLN A 24 -20.76 16.67 21.92
CA GLN A 24 -21.77 17.29 22.77
C GLN A 24 -22.74 16.25 23.32
N SER A 25 -23.24 15.34 22.48
CA SER A 25 -24.11 14.25 22.92
C SER A 25 -23.44 13.32 23.96
N SER A 26 -22.13 13.12 23.85
CA SER A 26 -21.37 12.30 24.79
C SER A 26 -21.12 13.02 26.12
N LEU A 27 -20.88 14.34 26.09
CA LEU A 27 -20.74 15.20 27.27
C LEU A 27 -22.07 15.31 28.03
N ASP A 28 -23.19 15.44 27.32
CA ASP A 28 -24.51 15.53 27.94
C ASP A 28 -24.90 14.19 28.59
N ALA A 29 -24.62 13.07 27.94
CA ALA A 29 -24.78 11.73 28.53
C ALA A 29 -23.91 11.51 29.79
N GLN A 30 -22.72 12.13 29.87
CA GLN A 30 -21.90 12.11 31.08
C GLN A 30 -22.52 12.93 32.21
N LYS A 31 -23.00 14.13 31.90
CA LYS A 31 -23.67 15.02 32.87
C LYS A 31 -24.93 14.38 33.45
N GLU A 32 -25.74 13.72 32.63
CA GLU A 32 -26.93 13.00 33.08
C GLU A 32 -26.57 11.85 34.04
N SER A 33 -25.53 11.07 33.75
CA SER A 33 -25.08 9.99 34.66
C SER A 33 -24.57 10.53 36.01
N THR A 34 -23.93 11.71 35.99
CA THR A 34 -23.36 12.34 37.19
C THR A 34 -24.45 13.02 38.04
N GLY A 35 -25.48 13.56 37.39
CA GLY A 35 -26.63 14.22 38.04
C GLY A 35 -27.50 13.27 38.86
N VAL A 36 -27.62 12.00 38.46
CA VAL A 36 -28.39 10.98 39.20
C VAL A 36 -27.67 10.52 40.49
N THR A 37 -26.35 10.73 40.60
CA THR A 37 -25.56 10.27 41.76
C THR A 37 -25.51 11.22 42.97
N THR A 38 -26.10 12.42 42.90
CA THR A 38 -26.00 13.42 43.98
C THR A 38 -26.90 13.15 45.21
N LEU A 39 -27.79 12.15 45.17
CA LEU A 39 -28.68 11.81 46.30
C LEU A 39 -28.28 10.58 47.13
N ARG A 40 -27.11 9.96 46.88
CA ARG A 40 -26.67 8.81 47.69
C ARG A 40 -25.15 8.71 47.81
N GLN A 41 -24.54 9.64 48.54
CA GLN A 41 -23.16 9.44 49.02
C GLN A 41 -23.13 8.36 50.10
N ARG A 42 -22.74 7.14 49.72
CA ARG A 42 -22.14 6.17 50.65
C ARG A 42 -20.88 5.60 50.00
N ARG A 43 -19.77 5.75 50.72
CA ARG A 43 -18.40 5.31 50.42
C ARG A 43 -18.34 4.09 49.49
N LYS A 44 -17.67 4.20 48.34
CA LYS A 44 -17.24 3.04 47.54
C LYS A 44 -15.74 2.82 47.71
N PRO A 45 -15.30 1.59 48.03
CA PRO A 45 -13.90 1.21 47.95
C PRO A 45 -13.49 1.06 46.48
N VAL A 46 -12.18 1.13 46.25
CA VAL A 46 -11.49 1.00 44.96
C VAL A 46 -11.94 -0.26 44.21
N PHE A 47 -12.84 -0.18 43.22
CA PHE A 47 -13.06 -1.25 42.23
C PHE A 47 -13.81 -0.78 40.96
N HIS A 48 -13.32 -1.31 39.83
CA HIS A 48 -13.92 -1.46 38.48
C HIS A 48 -15.02 -0.48 38.03
N LEU A 49 -14.69 0.32 37.00
CA LEU A 49 -15.64 1.08 36.16
C LEU A 49 -16.88 0.23 35.84
N SER A 50 -18.07 0.81 35.99
CA SER A 50 -19.36 0.22 35.63
C SER A 50 -19.43 -0.06 34.12
N HIS A 51 -20.32 -0.95 33.66
CA HIS A 51 -20.44 -1.26 32.23
C HIS A 51 -20.76 0.00 31.40
N GLU A 52 -21.60 0.89 31.95
CA GLU A 52 -22.00 2.16 31.36
C GLU A 52 -20.83 3.15 31.29
N GLU A 53 -20.05 3.29 32.36
CA GLU A 53 -18.82 4.10 32.38
C GLU A 53 -17.75 3.55 31.42
N ARG A 54 -17.66 2.22 31.24
CA ARG A 54 -16.74 1.60 30.26
C ARG A 54 -17.16 1.90 28.82
N VAL A 55 -18.46 1.90 28.53
CA VAL A 55 -19.00 2.23 27.20
C VAL A 55 -18.78 3.71 26.89
N GLN A 56 -19.06 4.60 27.84
CA GLN A 56 -18.80 6.04 27.68
C GLN A 56 -17.30 6.34 27.55
N HIS A 57 -16.44 5.68 28.34
CA HIS A 57 -14.99 5.86 28.26
C HIS A 57 -14.39 5.28 26.95
N ARG A 58 -15.03 4.26 26.34
CA ARG A 58 -14.71 3.83 24.97
C ARG A 58 -15.13 4.89 23.95
N ASN A 59 -16.34 5.44 24.07
CA ASN A 59 -16.86 6.48 23.18
C ASN A 59 -15.95 7.73 23.18
N ILE A 60 -15.51 8.20 24.35
CA ILE A 60 -14.57 9.33 24.46
C ILE A 60 -13.19 9.00 23.86
N LYS A 61 -12.68 7.77 24.04
CA LYS A 61 -11.42 7.36 23.40
C LYS A 61 -11.53 7.38 21.87
N ASP A 62 -12.67 6.95 21.33
CA ASP A 62 -12.94 6.93 19.89
C ASP A 62 -13.11 8.37 19.35
N LEU A 63 -13.81 9.25 20.07
CA LEU A 63 -13.88 10.68 19.79
C LEU A 63 -12.49 11.34 19.80
N LYS A 64 -11.66 11.06 20.82
CA LYS A 64 -10.27 11.55 20.86
C LYS A 64 -9.48 11.09 19.64
N LEU A 65 -9.68 9.86 19.16
CA LEU A 65 -9.04 9.38 17.94
C LEU A 65 -9.58 10.12 16.70
N ALA A 66 -10.89 10.29 16.61
CA ALA A 66 -11.59 10.93 15.49
C ALA A 66 -11.20 12.41 15.33
N PHE A 67 -11.18 13.20 16.41
CA PHE A 67 -10.67 14.57 16.40
C PHE A 67 -9.21 14.65 16.00
N SER A 68 -8.40 13.69 16.46
CA SER A 68 -6.99 13.61 16.11
C SER A 68 -6.80 13.28 14.63
N GLU A 69 -7.62 12.42 14.02
CA GLU A 69 -7.61 12.16 12.57
C GLU A 69 -8.14 13.35 11.76
N PHE A 70 -9.16 14.03 12.26
CA PHE A 70 -9.71 15.24 11.65
C PHE A 70 -8.67 16.36 11.62
N TYR A 71 -8.03 16.66 12.74
CA TYR A 71 -6.95 17.65 12.84
C TYR A 71 -5.82 17.37 11.85
N LEU A 72 -5.39 16.10 11.75
CA LEU A 72 -4.39 15.67 10.78
C LEU A 72 -4.82 15.96 9.33
N SER A 73 -6.10 15.74 8.98
CA SER A 73 -6.62 16.07 7.66
C SER A 73 -6.58 17.58 7.36
N LEU A 74 -6.84 18.44 8.37
CA LEU A 74 -6.74 19.89 8.23
C LEU A 74 -5.29 20.34 7.99
N ILE A 75 -4.34 19.79 8.73
CA ILE A 75 -2.91 20.07 8.54
C ILE A 75 -2.43 19.62 7.16
N LEU A 76 -2.88 18.45 6.68
CA LEU A 76 -2.56 18.00 5.31
C LEU A 76 -3.15 18.93 4.25
N LEU A 77 -4.36 19.43 4.47
CA LEU A 77 -5.02 20.37 3.56
C LEU A 77 -4.30 21.73 3.53
N GLN A 78 -3.87 22.24 4.68
CA GLN A 78 -3.05 23.45 4.80
C GLN A 78 -1.70 23.28 4.07
N ASN A 79 -1.05 22.12 4.21
CA ASN A 79 0.18 21.82 3.48
C ASN A 79 -0.05 21.75 1.97
N TYR A 80 -1.14 21.12 1.52
CA TYR A 80 -1.51 21.09 0.11
C TYR A 80 -1.68 22.50 -0.46
N GLN A 81 -2.38 23.38 0.26
CA GLN A 81 -2.55 24.80 -0.11
C GLN A 81 -1.21 25.51 -0.28
N ASN A 82 -0.33 25.44 0.73
CA ASN A 82 0.99 26.10 0.72
C ASN A 82 1.90 25.59 -0.39
N LEU A 83 1.92 24.26 -0.59
CA LEU A 83 2.77 23.61 -1.59
C LEU A 83 2.30 23.94 -3.01
N ASN A 84 0.99 23.90 -3.26
CA ASN A 84 0.43 24.30 -4.56
C ASN A 84 0.68 25.77 -4.86
N PHE A 85 0.48 26.68 -3.89
CA PHE A 85 0.77 28.10 -4.07
C PHE A 85 2.25 28.34 -4.42
N THR A 86 3.15 27.69 -3.68
CA THR A 86 4.59 27.75 -3.95
C THR A 86 4.94 27.16 -5.32
N GLY A 87 4.27 26.07 -5.71
CA GLY A 87 4.40 25.44 -7.04
C GLY A 87 4.03 26.40 -8.16
N PHE A 88 2.84 27.03 -8.09
CA PHE A 88 2.41 28.05 -9.05
C PHE A 88 3.38 29.22 -9.10
N ARG A 89 3.82 29.75 -7.95
CA ARG A 89 4.81 30.83 -7.90
C ARG A 89 6.12 30.44 -8.61
N LYS A 90 6.64 29.24 -8.35
CA LYS A 90 7.90 28.76 -8.94
C LYS A 90 7.78 28.49 -10.44
N ILE A 91 6.70 27.87 -10.89
CA ILE A 91 6.53 27.54 -12.33
C ILE A 91 6.28 28.80 -13.16
N LEU A 92 5.51 29.75 -12.65
CA LEU A 92 5.27 31.04 -13.32
C LEU A 92 6.55 31.88 -13.35
N LYS A 93 7.33 31.90 -12.26
CA LYS A 93 8.66 32.54 -12.27
C LYS A 93 9.62 31.87 -13.25
N LYS A 94 9.55 30.55 -13.43
CA LYS A 94 10.36 29.83 -14.42
C LYS A 94 9.92 30.16 -15.85
N HIS A 95 8.61 30.22 -16.11
CA HIS A 95 8.06 30.68 -17.39
C HIS A 95 8.60 32.07 -17.76
N ASP A 96 8.50 33.03 -16.84
CA ASP A 96 8.96 34.41 -17.05
C ASP A 96 10.46 34.50 -17.30
N LYS A 97 11.25 33.68 -16.61
CA LYS A 97 12.71 33.60 -16.83
C LYS A 97 13.08 33.02 -18.20
N ILE A 98 12.33 32.04 -18.70
CA ILE A 98 12.65 31.35 -19.97
C ILE A 98 12.17 32.16 -21.17
N LEU A 99 11.00 32.79 -21.06
CA LEU A 99 10.37 33.54 -22.14
C LEU A 99 10.59 35.05 -22.04
N GLU A 100 11.45 35.49 -21.12
CA GLU A 100 11.82 36.89 -20.88
C GLU A 100 10.61 37.83 -20.84
N THR A 101 9.58 37.44 -20.07
CA THR A 101 8.29 38.13 -20.00
C THR A 101 7.81 38.29 -18.56
N SER A 102 6.92 39.24 -18.28
CA SER A 102 6.27 39.42 -16.96
C SER A 102 4.91 38.73 -16.85
N ARG A 103 4.43 38.12 -17.94
CA ARG A 103 3.05 37.60 -18.04
C ARG A 103 2.72 36.55 -16.98
N GLY A 104 3.68 35.75 -16.53
CA GLY A 104 3.49 34.77 -15.46
C GLY A 104 3.28 35.43 -14.10
N ALA A 105 4.02 36.49 -13.78
CA ALA A 105 3.83 37.30 -12.58
C ALA A 105 2.45 37.98 -12.59
N ASP A 106 2.06 38.57 -13.72
CA ASP A 106 0.75 39.21 -13.89
C ASP A 106 -0.39 38.19 -13.70
N TRP A 107 -0.26 37.01 -14.33
CA TRP A 107 -1.22 35.93 -14.20
C TRP A 107 -1.32 35.40 -12.76
N ARG A 108 -0.20 35.34 -12.03
CA ARG A 108 -0.15 34.93 -10.62
C ARG A 108 -0.99 35.87 -9.74
N VAL A 109 -0.81 37.18 -9.90
CA VAL A 109 -1.57 38.18 -9.14
C VAL A 109 -3.05 38.10 -9.52
N ALA A 110 -3.35 38.05 -10.82
CA ALA A 110 -4.72 38.06 -11.33
C ALA A 110 -5.52 36.79 -11.00
N HIS A 111 -4.88 35.62 -10.90
CA HIS A 111 -5.58 34.33 -10.77
C HIS A 111 -5.18 33.48 -9.57
N VAL A 112 -3.93 33.53 -9.10
CA VAL A 112 -3.44 32.62 -8.04
C VAL A 112 -3.59 33.25 -6.66
N GLU A 113 -3.22 34.53 -6.50
CA GLU A 113 -3.30 35.22 -5.22
C GLU A 113 -4.75 35.52 -4.79
N VAL A 114 -5.65 35.70 -5.75
CA VAL A 114 -7.09 35.90 -5.50
C VAL A 114 -7.88 34.60 -5.45
N ALA A 115 -7.26 33.46 -5.77
CA ALA A 115 -7.98 32.20 -5.86
C ALA A 115 -8.55 31.78 -4.50
N PRO A 116 -9.76 31.18 -4.46
CA PRO A 116 -10.37 30.70 -3.22
C PRO A 116 -9.50 29.72 -2.45
N PHE A 117 -8.64 28.98 -3.16
CA PHE A 117 -7.75 28.01 -2.54
C PHE A 117 -6.64 28.68 -1.71
N TYR A 118 -6.30 29.95 -1.93
CA TYR A 118 -5.25 30.66 -1.19
C TYR A 118 -5.83 31.68 -0.21
N THR A 119 -6.88 32.41 -0.59
CA THR A 119 -7.48 33.49 0.21
C THR A 119 -8.32 32.99 1.39
N CYS A 120 -8.82 31.76 1.33
CA CYS A 120 -9.69 31.23 2.37
C CYS A 120 -8.91 30.90 3.67
N LYS A 121 -9.00 31.79 4.67
CA LYS A 121 -8.44 31.58 6.02
C LYS A 121 -9.20 30.56 6.88
N LYS A 122 -10.29 29.99 6.35
CA LYS A 122 -11.19 29.09 7.07
C LYS A 122 -10.50 27.80 7.55
N ILE A 123 -9.46 27.35 6.84
CA ILE A 123 -8.63 26.21 7.28
C ILE A 123 -7.93 26.54 8.61
N ASN A 124 -7.33 27.72 8.73
CA ASN A 124 -6.64 28.13 9.96
C ASN A 124 -7.63 28.28 11.13
N GLN A 125 -8.83 28.80 10.87
CA GLN A 125 -9.91 28.89 11.86
C GLN A 125 -10.31 27.50 12.36
N LEU A 126 -10.59 26.56 11.45
CA LEU A 126 -10.92 25.17 11.79
C LEU A 126 -9.82 24.48 12.60
N ILE A 127 -8.54 24.73 12.29
CA ILE A 127 -7.40 24.21 13.06
C ILE A 127 -7.46 24.73 14.50
N SER A 128 -7.58 26.05 14.69
CA SER A 128 -7.65 26.67 16.02
C SER A 128 -8.88 26.23 16.82
N GLU A 129 -10.04 26.14 16.18
CA GLU A 129 -11.28 25.64 16.82
C GLU A 129 -11.14 24.17 17.25
N THR A 130 -10.53 23.34 16.40
CA THR A 130 -10.26 21.93 16.75
C THR A 130 -9.29 21.81 17.92
N GLU A 131 -8.23 22.62 17.97
CA GLU A 131 -7.30 22.66 19.11
C GLU A 131 -7.99 23.06 20.42
N ALA A 132 -8.87 24.06 20.35
CA ALA A 132 -9.64 24.51 21.51
C ALA A 132 -10.57 23.41 22.03
N VAL A 133 -11.33 22.75 21.15
CA VAL A 133 -12.23 21.64 21.53
C VAL A 133 -11.43 20.49 22.16
N VAL A 134 -10.33 20.06 21.55
CA VAL A 134 -9.54 18.94 22.07
C VAL A 134 -8.87 19.28 23.40
N THR A 135 -8.43 20.53 23.58
CA THR A 135 -7.81 20.97 24.83
C THR A 135 -8.84 21.06 25.95
N ASN A 136 -9.95 21.76 25.71
CA ASN A 136 -10.91 22.10 26.75
C ASN A 136 -11.84 20.95 27.09
N GLU A 137 -12.37 20.25 26.09
CA GLU A 137 -13.45 19.26 26.26
C GLU A 137 -12.93 17.82 26.37
N LEU A 138 -11.74 17.52 25.82
CA LEU A 138 -11.23 16.15 25.74
C LEU A 138 -10.01 15.87 26.62
N GLU A 139 -9.18 16.87 26.93
CA GLU A 139 -8.00 16.69 27.77
C GLU A 139 -8.03 17.58 29.02
N ASP A 140 -9.23 17.95 29.48
CA ASP A 140 -9.48 18.63 30.76
C ASP A 140 -8.68 19.94 30.93
N GLY A 141 -8.42 20.66 29.84
CA GLY A 141 -7.63 21.89 29.81
C GLY A 141 -6.12 21.70 29.68
N ASP A 142 -5.60 20.47 29.66
CA ASP A 142 -4.16 20.20 29.49
C ASP A 142 -3.75 20.37 28.02
N ARG A 143 -3.33 21.60 27.67
CA ARG A 143 -2.83 21.94 26.35
C ARG A 143 -1.61 21.10 25.94
N GLN A 144 -0.71 20.75 26.86
CA GLN A 144 0.48 19.99 26.49
C GLN A 144 0.11 18.57 26.06
N LYS A 145 -0.80 17.92 26.79
CA LYS A 145 -1.31 16.59 26.47
C LYS A 145 -2.17 16.60 25.20
N ALA A 146 -3.01 17.61 25.01
CA ALA A 146 -3.80 17.81 23.80
C ALA A 146 -2.90 18.01 22.57
N MET A 147 -1.94 18.94 22.64
CA MET A 147 -1.01 19.19 21.53
C MET A 147 -0.07 18.01 21.27
N LYS A 148 0.33 17.24 22.29
CA LYS A 148 1.10 16.00 22.10
C LYS A 148 0.30 14.94 21.34
N ARG A 149 -1.01 14.82 21.58
CA ARG A 149 -1.91 13.91 20.86
C ARG A 149 -2.19 14.40 19.43
N LEU A 150 -2.42 15.70 19.27
CA LEU A 150 -2.66 16.34 17.99
C LEU A 150 -1.39 16.46 17.14
N ARG A 151 -0.21 16.37 17.75
CA ARG A 151 1.09 16.53 17.08
C ARG A 151 1.12 15.66 15.85
N VAL A 152 1.08 16.34 14.70
CA VAL A 152 1.27 15.69 13.42
C VAL A 152 2.76 15.39 13.31
N PRO A 153 3.16 14.11 13.12
CA PRO A 153 4.52 13.77 12.78
C PRO A 153 4.99 14.69 11.64
N PRO A 154 6.17 15.33 11.74
CA PRO A 154 6.67 16.19 10.66
C PRO A 154 6.62 15.43 9.33
N LEU A 155 5.82 15.94 8.38
CA LEU A 155 5.51 15.27 7.11
C LEU A 155 6.75 15.12 6.21
N GLY A 156 7.82 15.85 6.50
CA GLY A 156 9.10 15.82 5.78
C GLY A 156 10.31 15.41 6.63
N ALA A 157 10.21 15.33 7.95
CA ALA A 157 11.29 14.73 8.73
C ALA A 157 11.04 13.22 8.72
N ALA A 158 12.00 12.46 8.20
CA ALA A 158 12.05 11.04 8.43
C ALA A 158 11.80 10.82 9.92
N GLN A 159 10.62 10.31 10.29
CA GLN A 159 10.49 9.60 11.55
C GLN A 159 11.60 8.57 11.45
N PRO A 160 12.69 8.70 12.24
CA PRO A 160 13.70 7.67 12.25
C PRO A 160 12.91 6.43 12.61
N ALA A 161 12.89 5.41 11.74
CA ALA A 161 12.33 4.18 12.23
C ALA A 161 13.13 3.81 13.48
N PRO A 162 12.49 3.14 14.46
CA PRO A 162 13.17 2.75 15.68
C PRO A 162 14.55 2.19 15.32
N ALA A 163 15.62 2.61 16.00
CA ALA A 163 17.00 2.20 15.65
C ALA A 163 17.13 0.68 15.44
N TRP A 164 16.29 -0.07 16.15
CA TRP A 164 16.07 -1.50 16.01
C TRP A 164 15.65 -1.98 14.61
N THR A 165 14.75 -1.28 13.91
CA THR A 165 14.35 -1.61 12.54
C THR A 165 15.52 -1.45 11.58
N THR A 166 16.29 -0.36 11.68
CA THR A 166 17.49 -0.16 10.84
C THR A 166 18.50 -1.28 11.06
N PHE A 167 18.74 -1.65 12.33
CA PHE A 167 19.62 -2.77 12.67
C PHE A 167 19.14 -4.10 12.04
N ARG A 168 17.85 -4.42 12.17
CA ARG A 168 17.26 -5.64 11.56
C ARG A 168 17.39 -5.66 10.05
N VAL A 169 17.16 -4.53 9.38
CA VAL A 169 17.35 -4.41 7.93
C VAL A 169 18.81 -4.71 7.55
N GLY A 170 19.77 -4.14 8.28
CA GLY A 170 21.19 -4.43 8.07
C GLY A 170 21.54 -5.90 8.31
N LEU A 171 21.03 -6.49 9.40
CA LEU A 171 21.19 -7.91 9.72
C LEU A 171 20.61 -8.81 8.61
N PHE A 172 19.38 -8.53 8.17
CA PHE A 172 18.76 -9.31 7.10
C PHE A 172 19.51 -9.20 5.78
N CYS A 173 20.01 -8.00 5.45
CA CYS A 173 20.87 -7.81 4.29
C CYS A 173 22.14 -8.65 4.38
N GLY A 174 22.83 -8.64 5.53
CA GLY A 174 24.03 -9.47 5.76
C GLY A 174 23.76 -10.97 5.64
N ILE A 175 22.70 -11.47 6.28
CA ILE A 175 22.28 -12.88 6.18
C ILE A 175 21.94 -13.24 4.73
N PHE A 176 21.19 -12.39 4.03
CA PHE A 176 20.81 -12.60 2.64
C PHE A 176 22.05 -12.70 1.73
N ILE A 177 23.05 -11.83 1.88
CA ILE A 177 24.29 -11.89 1.10
C ILE A 177 25.01 -13.22 1.32
N VAL A 178 25.19 -13.63 2.58
CA VAL A 178 25.86 -14.90 2.91
C VAL A 178 25.09 -16.08 2.33
N LEU A 179 23.76 -16.12 2.50
CA LEU A 179 22.92 -17.18 1.95
C LEU A 179 22.95 -17.24 0.42
N ASN A 180 23.01 -16.10 -0.27
CA ASN A 180 23.14 -16.09 -1.73
C ASN A 180 24.50 -16.65 -2.18
N ILE A 181 25.59 -16.31 -1.49
CA ILE A 181 26.91 -16.91 -1.77
C ILE A 181 26.85 -18.42 -1.56
N THR A 182 26.28 -18.88 -0.44
CA THR A 182 26.09 -20.31 -0.17
C THR A 182 25.23 -20.99 -1.23
N LEU A 183 24.17 -20.34 -1.69
CA LEU A 183 23.27 -20.84 -2.72
C LEU A 183 24.00 -21.00 -4.06
N VAL A 184 24.80 -20.03 -4.46
CA VAL A 184 25.61 -20.11 -5.70
C VAL A 184 26.61 -21.26 -5.62
N LEU A 185 27.31 -21.41 -4.48
CA LEU A 185 28.21 -22.55 -4.26
C LEU A 185 27.45 -23.88 -4.29
N ALA A 186 26.30 -23.97 -3.62
CA ALA A 186 25.47 -25.17 -3.63
C ALA A 186 24.99 -25.51 -5.06
N ALA A 187 24.56 -24.53 -5.85
CA ALA A 187 24.19 -24.74 -7.24
C ALA A 187 25.35 -25.30 -8.07
N ILE A 188 26.58 -24.76 -7.90
CA ILE A 188 27.76 -25.24 -8.62
C ILE A 188 28.13 -26.68 -8.25
N PHE A 189 28.03 -27.06 -6.98
CA PHE A 189 28.50 -28.35 -6.50
C PHE A 189 27.44 -29.45 -6.44
N LYS A 190 26.15 -29.11 -6.43
CA LYS A 190 25.04 -30.08 -6.26
C LYS A 190 24.15 -30.21 -7.48
N LEU A 191 24.11 -29.21 -8.36
CA LEU A 191 23.28 -29.30 -9.55
C LEU A 191 24.03 -30.11 -10.61
N GLU A 192 23.60 -31.35 -10.81
CA GLU A 192 24.10 -32.20 -11.90
C GLU A 192 23.71 -31.60 -13.24
N THR A 193 24.66 -31.55 -14.19
CA THR A 193 24.47 -30.92 -15.52
C THR A 193 23.34 -31.54 -16.33
N ASP A 194 23.00 -32.81 -16.07
CA ASP A 194 22.04 -33.58 -16.87
C ASP A 194 20.58 -33.46 -16.37
N ARG A 195 20.32 -32.78 -15.24
CA ARG A 195 18.95 -32.62 -14.71
C ARG A 195 18.22 -31.44 -15.35
N ASN A 196 16.91 -31.58 -15.54
CA ASN A 196 16.09 -30.46 -15.98
C ASN A 196 15.78 -29.49 -14.84
N ILE A 197 16.37 -28.29 -14.90
CA ILE A 197 16.28 -27.26 -13.85
C ILE A 197 15.16 -26.24 -14.09
N TRP A 198 14.49 -26.29 -15.25
CA TRP A 198 13.51 -25.29 -15.62
C TRP A 198 12.27 -25.24 -14.71
N PRO A 199 11.69 -26.37 -14.25
CA PRO A 199 10.59 -26.33 -13.29
C PRO A 199 10.97 -25.61 -12.00
N LEU A 200 12.15 -25.90 -11.45
CA LEU A 200 12.71 -25.23 -10.28
C LEU A 200 12.85 -23.72 -10.52
N ILE A 201 13.47 -23.32 -11.63
CA ILE A 201 13.68 -21.90 -11.96
C ILE A 201 12.34 -21.17 -12.07
N ARG A 202 11.37 -21.71 -12.82
CA ARG A 202 10.06 -21.08 -13.02
C ARG A 202 9.30 -20.91 -11.69
N ILE A 203 9.34 -21.94 -10.83
CA ILE A 203 8.68 -21.90 -9.52
C ILE A 203 9.33 -20.88 -8.59
N TYR A 204 10.66 -20.76 -8.55
CA TYR A 204 11.33 -19.81 -7.63
C TYR A 204 11.44 -18.39 -8.20
N ARG A 205 11.39 -18.21 -9.53
CA ARG A 205 11.49 -16.92 -10.21
C ARG A 205 10.38 -15.95 -9.78
N GLY A 206 9.12 -16.41 -9.79
CA GLY A 206 7.98 -15.56 -9.44
C GLY A 206 8.11 -14.94 -8.04
N GLY A 207 8.48 -15.77 -7.05
CA GLY A 207 8.70 -15.35 -5.67
C GLY A 207 9.88 -14.40 -5.51
N PHE A 208 11.00 -14.65 -6.23
CA PHE A 208 12.14 -13.75 -6.22
C PHE A 208 11.78 -12.37 -6.81
N LEU A 209 11.11 -12.33 -7.96
CA LEU A 209 10.68 -11.08 -8.59
C LEU A 209 9.69 -10.30 -7.72
N LEU A 210 8.85 -10.99 -6.94
CA LEU A 210 7.97 -10.33 -5.96
C LEU A 210 8.78 -9.68 -4.83
N ILE A 211 9.79 -10.37 -4.30
CA ILE A 211 10.68 -9.85 -3.27
C ILE A 211 11.47 -8.65 -3.78
N GLU A 212 12.01 -8.76 -5.00
CA GLU A 212 12.71 -7.67 -5.69
C GLU A 212 11.79 -6.46 -5.89
N PHE A 213 10.55 -6.67 -6.33
CA PHE A 213 9.56 -5.61 -6.47
C PHE A 213 9.30 -4.88 -5.13
N LEU A 214 9.16 -5.61 -4.02
CA LEU A 214 9.00 -5.01 -2.69
C LEU A 214 10.23 -4.20 -2.27
N PHE A 215 11.43 -4.69 -2.58
CA PHE A 215 12.67 -3.96 -2.34
C PHE A 215 12.75 -2.66 -3.16
N LEU A 216 12.45 -2.72 -4.46
CA LEU A 216 12.38 -1.55 -5.34
C LEU A 216 11.30 -0.55 -4.90
N LEU A 217 10.18 -1.02 -4.38
CA LEU A 217 9.17 -0.17 -3.76
C LEU A 217 9.71 0.53 -2.50
N GLY A 218 10.55 -0.15 -1.72
CA GLY A 218 11.33 0.45 -0.62
C GLY A 218 12.24 1.59 -1.10
N ILE A 219 12.98 1.40 -2.20
CA ILE A 219 13.81 2.45 -2.81
C ILE A 219 12.96 3.62 -3.30
N ASN A 220 11.86 3.35 -3.99
CA ASN A 220 10.95 4.39 -4.49
C ASN A 220 10.39 5.24 -3.35
N THR A 221 9.92 4.59 -2.26
CA THR A 221 9.40 5.32 -1.09
C THR A 221 10.48 6.09 -0.34
N TYR A 222 11.73 5.62 -0.33
CA TYR A 222 12.87 6.38 0.17
C TYR A 222 13.13 7.62 -0.70
N GLY A 223 13.23 7.46 -2.02
CA GLY A 223 13.43 8.55 -2.97
C GLY A 223 12.33 9.61 -2.90
N TRP A 224 11.06 9.20 -2.82
CA TRP A 224 9.93 10.12 -2.64
C TRP A 224 10.04 10.93 -1.35
N ARG A 225 10.48 10.31 -0.25
CA ARG A 225 10.69 11.03 1.01
C ARG A 225 11.83 12.05 0.90
N GLN A 226 12.96 11.66 0.31
CA GLN A 226 14.09 12.58 0.10
C GLN A 226 13.71 13.76 -0.80
N ALA A 227 12.90 13.52 -1.82
CA ALA A 227 12.39 14.55 -2.72
C ALA A 227 11.25 15.40 -2.11
N GLY A 228 10.81 15.12 -0.87
CA GLY A 228 9.70 15.84 -0.22
C GLY A 228 8.31 15.54 -0.80
N VAL A 229 8.15 14.43 -1.52
CA VAL A 229 6.87 13.98 -2.08
C VAL A 229 6.04 13.31 -0.98
N ASN A 230 4.86 13.89 -0.71
CA ASN A 230 3.91 13.37 0.27
C ASN A 230 3.13 12.14 -0.28
N HIS A 231 3.84 11.03 -0.47
CA HIS A 231 3.28 9.76 -0.93
C HIS A 231 2.16 9.24 -0.02
N VAL A 232 2.23 9.51 1.29
CA VAL A 232 1.17 9.15 2.24
C VAL A 232 -0.17 9.79 1.85
N LEU A 233 -0.16 11.08 1.54
CA LEU A 233 -1.37 11.78 1.07
C LEU A 233 -1.80 11.30 -0.32
N ILE A 234 -0.85 11.17 -1.26
CA ILE A 234 -1.13 10.80 -2.66
C ILE A 234 -1.81 9.42 -2.76
N PHE A 235 -1.35 8.45 -1.98
CA PHE A 235 -1.91 7.11 -1.92
C PHE A 235 -3.08 6.97 -0.94
N GLU A 236 -3.54 8.08 -0.33
CA GLU A 236 -4.60 8.09 0.68
C GLU A 236 -4.32 7.13 1.85
N LEU A 237 -3.04 6.99 2.22
CA LEU A 237 -2.59 6.16 3.32
C LEU A 237 -2.86 6.86 4.66
N ASN A 238 -3.11 6.07 5.71
CA ASN A 238 -3.24 6.63 7.04
C ASN A 238 -1.89 7.20 7.51
N PRO A 239 -1.76 8.51 7.81
CA PRO A 239 -0.47 9.10 8.17
C PRO A 239 0.09 8.60 9.50
N ARG A 240 -0.76 8.04 10.38
CA ARG A 240 -0.32 7.40 11.64
C ARG A 240 0.07 5.93 11.48
N SER A 241 -0.34 5.30 10.39
CA SER A 241 -0.18 3.86 10.18
C SER A 241 0.10 3.58 8.70
N ASN A 242 1.31 3.95 8.25
CA ASN A 242 1.84 3.61 6.94
C ASN A 242 3.16 2.86 7.09
N LEU A 243 3.47 2.01 6.11
CA LEU A 243 4.78 1.39 6.01
C LEU A 243 5.83 2.44 5.65
N SER A 244 6.95 2.42 6.35
CA SER A 244 8.14 3.18 6.01
C SER A 244 8.96 2.42 4.97
N HIS A 245 9.87 3.12 4.28
CA HIS A 245 10.85 2.47 3.39
C HIS A 245 11.67 1.39 4.12
N GLN A 246 12.00 1.63 5.40
CA GLN A 246 12.72 0.65 6.22
C GLN A 246 11.88 -0.59 6.52
N HIS A 247 10.58 -0.44 6.79
CA HIS A 247 9.70 -1.59 6.96
C HIS A 247 9.54 -2.38 5.66
N LEU A 248 9.52 -1.72 4.50
CA LEU A 248 9.51 -2.41 3.20
C LEU A 248 10.81 -3.20 2.98
N PHE A 249 11.97 -2.62 3.30
CA PHE A 249 13.24 -3.34 3.27
C PHE A 249 13.30 -4.49 4.28
N GLU A 250 12.72 -4.33 5.47
CA GLU A 250 12.65 -5.39 6.49
C GLU A 250 11.83 -6.58 5.97
N ILE A 251 10.65 -6.31 5.39
CA ILE A 251 9.77 -7.33 4.80
C ILE A 251 10.47 -8.01 3.61
N ALA A 252 11.03 -7.25 2.67
CA ALA A 252 11.73 -7.80 1.52
C ALA A 252 12.95 -8.65 1.93
N GLY A 253 13.77 -8.16 2.87
CA GLY A 253 14.92 -8.90 3.38
C GLY A 253 14.52 -10.20 4.10
N PHE A 254 13.49 -10.15 4.94
CA PHE A 254 12.98 -11.35 5.62
C PHE A 254 12.45 -12.40 4.64
N LEU A 255 11.64 -11.99 3.66
CA LEU A 255 11.13 -12.88 2.62
C LEU A 255 12.26 -13.40 1.72
N GLY A 256 13.27 -12.58 1.42
CA GLY A 256 14.49 -12.97 0.70
C GLY A 256 15.27 -14.07 1.41
N ILE A 257 15.43 -13.96 2.74
CA ILE A 257 16.07 -15.01 3.54
C ILE A 257 15.27 -16.32 3.46
N LEU A 258 13.94 -16.26 3.63
CA LEU A 258 13.10 -17.45 3.53
C LEU A 258 13.17 -18.08 2.12
N TRP A 259 13.23 -17.26 1.08
CA TRP A 259 13.40 -17.71 -0.30
C TRP A 259 14.75 -18.44 -0.48
N CYS A 260 15.85 -17.87 -0.01
CA CYS A 260 17.17 -18.51 -0.07
C CYS A 260 17.20 -19.82 0.73
N LEU A 261 16.64 -19.83 1.95
CA LEU A 261 16.59 -21.03 2.78
C LEU A 261 15.75 -22.14 2.15
N SER A 262 14.60 -21.79 1.54
CA SER A 262 13.74 -22.74 0.84
C SER A 262 14.47 -23.37 -0.36
N LEU A 263 15.13 -22.55 -1.18
CA LEU A 263 15.85 -23.04 -2.35
C LEU A 263 17.10 -23.85 -1.96
N LEU A 264 17.82 -23.42 -0.91
CA LEU A 264 18.93 -24.19 -0.36
C LEU A 264 18.46 -25.54 0.18
N ALA A 265 17.34 -25.57 0.91
CA ALA A 265 16.75 -26.81 1.41
C ALA A 265 16.34 -27.75 0.26
N CYS A 266 15.89 -27.20 -0.87
CA CYS A 266 15.63 -27.98 -2.09
C CYS A 266 16.91 -28.64 -2.63
N PHE A 267 18.05 -27.94 -2.67
CA PHE A 267 19.33 -28.52 -3.12
C PHE A 267 19.88 -29.60 -2.17
N PHE A 268 19.53 -29.54 -0.89
CA PHE A 268 19.90 -30.55 0.11
C PHE A 268 18.79 -31.58 0.39
N ALA A 269 17.68 -31.52 -0.34
CA ALA A 269 16.54 -32.42 -0.18
C ALA A 269 16.90 -33.92 -0.31
N PRO A 270 17.85 -34.36 -1.15
CA PRO A 270 18.24 -35.78 -1.20
C PRO A 270 18.78 -36.32 0.14
N ILE A 271 19.21 -35.44 1.06
CA ILE A 271 19.70 -35.80 2.40
C ILE A 271 18.55 -35.70 3.44
N SER A 272 17.44 -35.06 3.08
CA SER A 272 16.29 -34.86 3.95
C SER A 272 15.17 -35.86 3.64
N VAL A 273 14.26 -36.07 4.59
CA VAL A 273 13.06 -36.93 4.39
C VAL A 273 11.96 -36.19 3.62
N ILE A 274 12.12 -34.88 3.42
CA ILE A 274 11.06 -34.01 2.89
C ILE A 274 11.23 -33.89 1.36
N PRO A 275 10.20 -34.23 0.57
CA PRO A 275 10.25 -34.09 -0.89
C PRO A 275 10.53 -32.66 -1.36
N THR A 276 11.23 -32.54 -2.48
CA THR A 276 11.68 -31.26 -3.07
C THR A 276 10.55 -30.24 -3.29
N TYR A 277 9.37 -30.69 -3.69
CA TYR A 277 8.20 -29.86 -3.96
C TYR A 277 7.54 -29.26 -2.70
N VAL A 278 7.83 -29.77 -1.50
CA VAL A 278 7.25 -29.23 -0.27
C VAL A 278 7.84 -27.87 0.09
N TYR A 279 9.12 -27.63 -0.21
CA TYR A 279 9.82 -26.39 0.16
C TYR A 279 9.27 -25.14 -0.53
N PRO A 280 9.08 -25.10 -1.87
CA PRO A 280 8.45 -23.95 -2.51
C PRO A 280 6.97 -23.82 -2.09
N LEU A 281 6.23 -24.92 -1.97
CA LEU A 281 4.82 -24.88 -1.53
C LEU A 281 4.68 -24.26 -0.13
N ALA A 282 5.55 -24.64 0.81
CA ALA A 282 5.59 -24.07 2.15
C ALA A 282 5.95 -22.58 2.13
N LEU A 283 6.88 -22.16 1.26
CA LEU A 283 7.27 -20.76 1.11
C LEU A 283 6.10 -19.90 0.61
N TYR A 284 5.45 -20.30 -0.49
CA TYR A 284 4.32 -19.57 -1.05
C TYR A 284 3.11 -19.60 -0.12
N GLY A 285 2.82 -20.74 0.51
CA GLY A 285 1.78 -20.85 1.53
C GLY A 285 2.03 -19.92 2.71
N PHE A 286 3.29 -19.76 3.14
CA PHE A 286 3.65 -18.77 4.16
C PHE A 286 3.45 -17.33 3.67
N MET A 287 3.84 -16.99 2.43
CA MET A 287 3.65 -15.65 1.87
C MET A 287 2.16 -15.28 1.77
N ASP A 288 1.32 -16.20 1.29
CA ASP A 288 -0.12 -16.01 1.18
C ASP A 288 -0.79 -15.90 2.55
N PHE A 289 -0.42 -16.79 3.48
CA PHE A 289 -0.90 -16.70 4.86
C PHE A 289 -0.47 -15.38 5.51
N PHE A 290 0.78 -14.96 5.34
CA PHE A 290 1.28 -13.68 5.83
C PHE A 290 0.45 -12.52 5.28
N LEU A 291 0.07 -12.53 4.00
CA LEU A 291 -0.73 -11.46 3.39
C LEU A 291 -2.18 -11.46 3.88
N ILE A 292 -2.85 -12.62 3.86
CA ILE A 292 -4.30 -12.76 4.13
C ILE A 292 -4.63 -12.80 5.62
N ASN A 293 -3.66 -13.14 6.49
CA ASN A 293 -3.87 -13.37 7.91
C ASN A 293 -4.69 -12.23 8.59
N PRO A 294 -5.90 -12.53 9.11
CA PRO A 294 -6.82 -11.51 9.62
C PRO A 294 -6.45 -11.00 11.02
N THR A 295 -5.46 -11.58 11.68
CA THR A 295 -5.05 -11.15 13.03
C THR A 295 -4.35 -9.79 12.98
N LYS A 296 -4.47 -9.00 14.06
CA LYS A 296 -3.87 -7.65 14.20
C LYS A 296 -2.33 -7.66 14.35
N THR A 297 -1.67 -8.71 13.86
CA THR A 297 -0.22 -8.90 13.87
C THR A 297 0.39 -8.43 12.53
N PHE A 298 1.72 -8.33 12.45
CA PHE A 298 2.49 -8.11 11.23
C PHE A 298 1.91 -7.06 10.26
N TYR A 299 1.88 -5.78 10.64
CA TYR A 299 1.44 -4.70 9.74
C TYR A 299 0.00 -4.84 9.19
N TYR A 300 -0.91 -5.44 9.97
CA TYR A 300 -2.33 -5.67 9.65
C TYR A 300 -3.01 -4.57 8.80
N LYS A 301 -2.93 -3.30 9.21
CA LYS A 301 -3.58 -2.18 8.51
C LYS A 301 -3.09 -2.02 7.07
N SER A 302 -1.80 -2.22 6.82
CA SER A 302 -1.20 -2.11 5.49
C SER A 302 -1.56 -3.30 4.60
N ARG A 303 -1.61 -4.51 5.18
CA ARG A 303 -2.03 -5.73 4.47
C ARG A 303 -3.48 -5.63 4.00
N PHE A 304 -4.40 -5.26 4.89
CA PHE A 304 -5.80 -5.05 4.54
C PHE A 304 -6.00 -3.88 3.57
N TRP A 305 -5.18 -2.83 3.66
CA TRP A 305 -5.19 -1.77 2.66
C TRP A 305 -4.81 -2.29 1.27
N LEU A 306 -3.75 -3.12 1.17
CA LEU A 306 -3.34 -3.74 -0.10
C LEU A 306 -4.41 -4.70 -0.63
N LEU A 307 -4.99 -5.57 0.21
CA LEU A 307 -6.05 -6.49 -0.19
C LEU A 307 -7.30 -5.73 -0.69
N LYS A 308 -7.72 -4.69 0.02
CA LYS A 308 -8.83 -3.82 -0.41
C LYS A 308 -8.50 -3.12 -1.73
N LEU A 309 -7.25 -2.70 -1.92
CA LEU A 309 -6.80 -2.05 -3.14
C LEU A 309 -6.82 -3.02 -4.33
N LEU A 310 -6.26 -4.23 -4.16
CA LEU A 310 -6.32 -5.31 -5.14
C LEU A 310 -7.77 -5.64 -5.50
N PHE A 311 -8.64 -5.82 -4.51
CA PHE A 311 -10.06 -6.07 -4.74
C PHE A 311 -10.67 -4.99 -5.66
N ARG A 312 -10.51 -3.70 -5.33
CA ARG A 312 -11.04 -2.60 -6.16
C ARG A 312 -10.45 -2.56 -7.57
N VAL A 313 -9.19 -2.98 -7.74
CA VAL A 313 -8.56 -3.08 -9.07
C VAL A 313 -9.20 -4.20 -9.88
N PHE A 314 -9.39 -5.39 -9.31
CA PHE A 314 -10.05 -6.52 -9.99
C PHE A 314 -11.54 -6.27 -10.25
N THR A 315 -12.22 -5.49 -9.40
CA THR A 315 -13.62 -5.07 -9.57
C THR A 315 -13.77 -3.65 -10.12
N ALA A 316 -12.76 -3.15 -10.85
CA ALA A 316 -12.69 -1.79 -11.38
C ALA A 316 -13.96 -1.27 -12.12
N PRO A 317 -14.74 -2.08 -12.87
CA PRO A 317 -15.98 -1.59 -13.50
C PRO A 317 -17.00 -1.01 -12.50
N PHE A 318 -16.98 -1.51 -11.26
CA PHE A 318 -17.99 -1.25 -10.24
C PHE A 318 -17.61 -0.14 -9.26
N HIS A 319 -16.35 0.29 -9.26
CA HIS A 319 -15.85 1.30 -8.32
C HIS A 319 -15.39 2.58 -9.03
N LYS A 320 -15.29 3.68 -8.27
CA LYS A 320 -14.61 4.89 -8.75
C LYS A 320 -13.10 4.63 -8.71
N VAL A 321 -12.42 4.88 -9.82
CA VAL A 321 -10.97 4.64 -9.93
C VAL A 321 -10.21 5.83 -9.34
N GLY A 322 -9.61 5.63 -8.18
CA GLY A 322 -8.71 6.57 -7.52
C GLY A 322 -7.28 6.49 -8.06
N PHE A 323 -6.39 7.34 -7.52
CA PHE A 323 -4.98 7.33 -7.92
C PHE A 323 -4.27 6.03 -7.52
N ALA A 324 -4.51 5.53 -6.30
CA ALA A 324 -3.91 4.28 -5.82
C ALA A 324 -4.32 3.07 -6.69
N ASP A 325 -5.59 3.00 -7.12
CA ASP A 325 -6.09 1.90 -7.97
C ASP A 325 -5.41 1.93 -9.34
N PHE A 326 -5.28 3.13 -9.90
CA PHE A 326 -4.58 3.37 -11.16
C PHE A 326 -3.11 2.98 -11.07
N TRP A 327 -2.41 3.42 -10.01
CA TRP A 327 -0.99 3.16 -9.84
C TRP A 327 -0.71 1.67 -9.63
N LEU A 328 -1.48 0.99 -8.77
CA LEU A 328 -1.27 -0.45 -8.51
C LEU A 328 -1.52 -1.27 -9.77
N ALA A 329 -2.59 -0.99 -10.51
CA ALA A 329 -2.85 -1.67 -11.77
C ALA A 329 -1.74 -1.46 -12.79
N ASP A 330 -1.07 -0.30 -12.76
CA ASP A 330 0.05 -0.03 -13.67
C ASP A 330 1.27 -0.85 -13.26
N GLN A 331 1.53 -0.97 -11.95
CA GLN A 331 2.55 -1.90 -11.44
C GLN A 331 2.27 -3.35 -11.82
N LEU A 332 1.01 -3.79 -11.83
CA LEU A 332 0.66 -5.16 -12.25
C LEU A 332 1.11 -5.48 -13.68
N ASN A 333 1.25 -4.50 -14.57
CA ASN A 333 1.75 -4.75 -15.93
C ASN A 333 3.21 -5.22 -15.91
N SER A 334 4.03 -4.65 -15.02
CA SER A 334 5.39 -5.12 -14.76
C SER A 334 5.45 -6.46 -14.03
N LEU A 335 4.38 -6.84 -13.32
CA LEU A 335 4.26 -8.11 -12.58
C LEU A 335 3.57 -9.22 -13.39
N SER A 336 3.37 -9.01 -14.70
CA SER A 336 2.77 -10.01 -15.60
C SER A 336 3.51 -11.36 -15.58
N VAL A 337 4.85 -11.33 -15.51
CA VAL A 337 5.69 -12.54 -15.39
C VAL A 337 5.38 -13.31 -14.11
N ILE A 338 5.18 -12.62 -12.99
CA ILE A 338 4.85 -13.25 -11.70
C ILE A 338 3.48 -13.94 -11.78
N LEU A 339 2.51 -13.33 -12.45
CA LEU A 339 1.19 -13.95 -12.66
C LEU A 339 1.28 -15.21 -13.52
N MET A 340 2.11 -15.19 -14.58
CA MET A 340 2.36 -16.38 -15.41
C MET A 340 3.13 -17.47 -14.66
N ASP A 341 4.03 -17.12 -13.73
CA ASP A 341 4.73 -18.09 -12.88
C ASP A 341 3.82 -18.68 -11.81
N LEU A 342 2.89 -17.90 -11.27
CA LEU A 342 1.85 -18.38 -10.36
C LEU A 342 0.90 -19.36 -11.07
N GLU A 343 0.50 -19.03 -12.30
CA GLU A 343 -0.29 -19.90 -13.16
C GLU A 343 0.45 -21.21 -13.48
N TYR A 344 1.72 -21.12 -13.89
CA TYR A 344 2.58 -22.29 -14.09
C TYR A 344 2.68 -23.15 -12.82
N MET A 345 2.90 -22.54 -11.66
CA MET A 345 2.98 -23.25 -10.38
C MET A 345 1.68 -24.01 -10.11
N ILE A 346 0.53 -23.35 -10.21
CA ILE A 346 -0.78 -24.01 -9.99
C ILE A 346 -0.96 -25.18 -10.95
N CYS A 347 -0.64 -25.00 -12.24
CA CYS A 347 -0.75 -26.06 -13.23
C CYS A 347 0.21 -27.23 -12.93
N PHE A 348 1.48 -26.94 -12.63
CA PHE A 348 2.51 -27.93 -12.35
C PHE A 348 2.12 -28.82 -11.17
N TYR A 349 1.72 -28.25 -10.03
CA TYR A 349 1.29 -29.02 -8.86
C TYR A 349 0.00 -29.81 -9.08
N SER A 350 -0.83 -29.41 -10.03
CA SER A 350 -2.12 -30.04 -10.30
C SER A 350 -2.03 -31.18 -11.32
N PHE A 351 -1.18 -31.03 -12.33
CA PHE A 351 -1.22 -31.89 -13.53
C PHE A 351 0.10 -32.55 -13.89
N GLU A 352 1.25 -31.95 -13.56
CA GLU A 352 2.57 -32.45 -13.99
C GLU A 352 3.37 -33.07 -12.84
N LEU A 353 3.12 -32.65 -11.60
CA LEU A 353 3.82 -33.16 -10.43
C LEU A 353 3.37 -34.59 -10.10
N LYS A 354 4.33 -35.51 -10.15
CA LYS A 354 4.21 -36.87 -9.62
C LYS A 354 4.49 -36.87 -8.12
N TRP A 355 3.43 -36.95 -7.32
CA TRP A 355 3.50 -36.85 -5.85
C TRP A 355 4.22 -38.04 -5.17
N ASP A 356 4.40 -39.14 -5.88
CA ASP A 356 5.12 -40.33 -5.47
C ASP A 356 6.64 -40.24 -5.67
N GLU A 357 7.12 -39.27 -6.45
CA GLU A 357 8.55 -39.05 -6.70
C GLU A 357 9.11 -37.91 -5.82
N SER A 358 10.08 -38.23 -4.95
CA SER A 358 10.67 -37.25 -4.02
C SER A 358 11.47 -36.14 -4.72
N GLU A 359 11.97 -36.42 -5.93
CA GLU A 359 12.71 -35.50 -6.80
C GLU A 359 11.83 -34.83 -7.86
N GLY A 360 10.49 -34.83 -7.69
CA GLY A 360 9.56 -34.33 -8.71
C GLY A 360 9.77 -32.89 -9.20
N LEU A 361 10.60 -32.08 -8.52
CA LEU A 361 10.99 -30.73 -8.98
C LEU A 361 12.27 -30.68 -9.84
N LEU A 362 13.04 -31.78 -9.87
CA LEU A 362 14.29 -31.97 -10.62
C LEU A 362 14.24 -33.34 -11.32
N PRO A 363 13.36 -33.52 -12.32
CA PRO A 363 13.20 -34.81 -12.99
C PRO A 363 14.47 -35.19 -13.78
N ASN A 364 14.71 -36.49 -13.86
CA ASN A 364 15.82 -37.08 -14.63
C ASN A 364 15.54 -37.12 -16.14
N GLU A 365 14.28 -36.99 -16.55
CA GLU A 365 13.89 -36.98 -17.95
C GLU A 365 14.02 -35.57 -18.54
N SER A 366 14.67 -35.48 -19.70
CA SER A 366 14.91 -34.24 -20.44
C SER A 366 13.70 -33.77 -21.25
N GLU A 367 12.67 -34.59 -21.40
CA GLU A 367 11.41 -34.22 -22.06
C GLU A 367 10.47 -33.58 -21.03
N GLU A 368 10.30 -32.26 -21.13
CA GLU A 368 9.32 -31.52 -20.34
C GLU A 368 7.92 -32.11 -20.60
N PRO A 369 7.10 -32.41 -19.56
CA PRO A 369 5.67 -32.34 -19.75
C PRO A 369 5.37 -30.87 -20.10
N GLU A 370 5.17 -30.58 -21.38
CA GLU A 370 5.05 -29.20 -21.86
C GLU A 370 3.61 -28.66 -21.72
N ILE A 371 2.78 -29.21 -20.82
CA ILE A 371 1.37 -28.82 -20.76
C ILE A 371 1.26 -27.43 -20.15
N CYS A 372 1.90 -27.19 -19.00
CA CYS A 372 1.78 -25.98 -18.20
C CYS A 372 2.62 -24.80 -18.70
N HIS A 373 3.60 -25.05 -19.56
CA HIS A 373 4.43 -23.99 -20.15
C HIS A 373 3.94 -23.51 -21.53
N LYS A 374 3.11 -24.31 -22.23
CA LYS A 374 2.60 -23.97 -23.55
C LYS A 374 1.38 -23.06 -23.51
N TYR A 375 1.15 -22.33 -24.60
CA TYR A 375 -0.10 -21.58 -24.81
C TYR A 375 -1.25 -22.46 -25.31
N SER A 376 -1.04 -23.77 -25.48
CA SER A 376 -1.95 -24.71 -26.15
C SER A 376 -3.34 -24.81 -25.52
N TYR A 377 -3.47 -24.63 -24.21
CA TYR A 377 -4.75 -24.61 -23.49
C TYR A 377 -5.29 -23.20 -23.22
N GLY A 378 -4.63 -22.15 -23.76
CA GLY A 378 -5.11 -20.76 -23.78
C GLY A 378 -5.07 -19.99 -22.46
N VAL A 379 -5.06 -20.66 -21.30
CA VAL A 379 -5.10 -19.98 -19.98
C VAL A 379 -3.88 -19.08 -19.77
N ARG A 380 -2.69 -19.51 -20.20
CA ARG A 380 -1.47 -18.70 -20.12
C ARG A 380 -1.59 -17.35 -20.85
N ALA A 381 -2.20 -17.35 -22.04
CA ALA A 381 -2.49 -16.12 -22.79
C ALA A 381 -3.49 -15.23 -22.04
N VAL A 382 -4.54 -15.82 -21.45
CA VAL A 382 -5.51 -15.09 -20.64
C VAL A 382 -4.84 -14.44 -19.43
N VAL A 383 -4.02 -15.19 -18.68
CA VAL A 383 -3.29 -14.68 -17.51
C VAL A 383 -2.34 -13.55 -17.88
N GLN A 384 -1.61 -13.68 -18.99
CA GLN A 384 -0.74 -12.61 -19.50
C GLN A 384 -1.51 -11.33 -19.85
N CYS A 385 -2.77 -11.44 -20.27
CA CYS A 385 -3.62 -10.29 -20.59
C CYS A 385 -4.24 -9.62 -19.34
N ILE A 386 -4.30 -10.29 -18.18
CA ILE A 386 -4.98 -9.77 -16.98
C ILE A 386 -4.52 -8.36 -16.61
N PRO A 387 -3.21 -8.05 -16.47
CA PRO A 387 -2.78 -6.70 -16.07
C PRO A 387 -3.21 -5.60 -17.05
N ALA A 388 -3.10 -5.87 -18.35
CA ALA A 388 -3.51 -4.94 -19.39
C ALA A 388 -5.03 -4.75 -19.42
N TRP A 389 -5.78 -5.84 -19.21
CA TRP A 389 -7.24 -5.83 -19.10
C TRP A 389 -7.73 -4.96 -17.93
N LEU A 390 -7.11 -5.10 -16.76
CA LEU A 390 -7.43 -4.28 -15.59
C LEU A 390 -7.23 -2.79 -15.88
N ARG A 391 -6.11 -2.42 -16.53
CA ARG A 391 -5.85 -1.02 -16.93
C ARG A 391 -6.80 -0.53 -18.01
N PHE A 392 -7.11 -1.37 -18.99
CA PHE A 392 -8.06 -1.08 -20.06
C PHE A 392 -9.43 -0.71 -19.48
N ILE A 393 -9.99 -1.59 -18.64
CA ILE A 393 -11.28 -1.35 -17.98
C ILE A 393 -11.24 -0.09 -17.11
N GLN A 394 -10.19 0.10 -16.31
CA GLN A 394 -10.06 1.32 -15.49
C GLN A 394 -10.09 2.59 -16.34
N CYS A 395 -9.45 2.57 -17.53
CA CYS A 395 -9.46 3.70 -18.45
C CYS A 395 -10.86 3.95 -19.01
N LEU A 396 -11.60 2.90 -19.39
CA LEU A 396 -12.99 3.02 -19.83
C LEU A 396 -13.91 3.53 -18.72
N ARG A 397 -13.73 3.05 -17.47
CA ARG A 397 -14.48 3.53 -16.30
C ARG A 397 -14.24 5.02 -16.07
N ARG A 398 -12.99 5.49 -16.14
CA ARG A 398 -12.65 6.91 -15.98
C ARG A 398 -13.20 7.77 -17.13
N TYR A 399 -13.23 7.25 -18.35
CA TYR A 399 -13.92 7.91 -19.46
C TYR A 399 -15.42 8.03 -19.18
N ARG A 400 -16.07 6.95 -18.72
CA ARG A 400 -17.50 6.97 -18.36
C ARG A 400 -17.81 8.04 -17.31
N ASP A 401 -16.96 8.15 -16.30
CA ASP A 401 -17.16 9.05 -15.15
C ASP A 401 -16.91 10.53 -15.48
N THR A 402 -15.89 10.80 -16.31
CA THR A 402 -15.45 12.18 -16.59
C THR A 402 -15.91 12.73 -17.94
N LYS A 403 -16.34 11.84 -18.85
CA LYS A 403 -16.65 12.12 -20.26
C LYS A 403 -15.50 12.75 -21.07
N ARG A 404 -14.27 12.67 -20.57
CA ARG A 404 -13.08 13.20 -21.24
C ARG A 404 -12.38 12.11 -22.05
N ALA A 405 -12.43 12.21 -23.38
CA ALA A 405 -11.78 11.25 -24.27
C ALA A 405 -10.26 11.20 -24.03
N PHE A 406 -9.60 12.35 -23.91
CA PHE A 406 -8.19 12.44 -23.53
C PHE A 406 -8.03 12.65 -22.02
N PRO A 407 -7.14 11.92 -21.32
CA PRO A 407 -6.25 10.86 -21.83
C PRO A 407 -6.88 9.45 -21.77
N HIS A 408 -8.15 9.31 -21.37
CA HIS A 408 -8.73 8.02 -20.98
C HIS A 408 -8.84 7.01 -22.12
N LEU A 409 -9.42 7.38 -23.26
CA LEU A 409 -9.57 6.46 -24.40
C LEU A 409 -8.23 6.16 -25.08
N VAL A 410 -7.32 7.14 -25.13
CA VAL A 410 -5.96 6.94 -25.67
C VAL A 410 -5.21 5.90 -24.83
N ASN A 411 -5.28 6.01 -23.50
CA ASN A 411 -4.70 5.02 -22.61
C ASN A 411 -5.40 3.66 -22.75
N ALA A 412 -6.72 3.62 -22.89
CA ALA A 412 -7.42 2.36 -23.16
C ALA A 412 -6.89 1.70 -24.45
N GLY A 413 -6.73 2.47 -25.52
CA GLY A 413 -6.08 2.02 -26.76
C GLY A 413 -4.69 1.45 -26.50
N LYS A 414 -3.83 2.18 -25.78
CA LYS A 414 -2.48 1.74 -25.39
C LYS A 414 -2.49 0.37 -24.68
N TYR A 415 -3.37 0.15 -23.70
CA TYR A 415 -3.39 -1.15 -23.00
C TYR A 415 -4.06 -2.26 -23.83
N SER A 416 -4.94 -1.90 -24.78
CA SER A 416 -5.56 -2.89 -25.67
C SER A 416 -4.57 -3.51 -26.67
N THR A 417 -3.46 -2.83 -26.99
CA THR A 417 -2.44 -3.38 -27.90
C THR A 417 -1.85 -4.67 -27.37
N THR A 418 -1.76 -4.83 -26.04
CA THR A 418 -1.28 -6.05 -25.39
C THR A 418 -2.12 -7.27 -25.78
N PHE A 419 -3.44 -7.12 -25.95
CA PHE A 419 -4.30 -8.25 -26.35
C PHE A 419 -3.88 -8.78 -27.71
N PHE A 420 -3.64 -7.89 -28.68
CA PHE A 420 -3.17 -8.28 -30.01
C PHE A 420 -1.80 -8.95 -29.94
N THR A 421 -0.83 -8.36 -29.22
CA THR A 421 0.51 -8.95 -29.07
C THR A 421 0.43 -10.36 -28.49
N VAL A 422 -0.36 -10.56 -27.42
CA VAL A 422 -0.50 -11.85 -26.76
C VAL A 422 -1.24 -12.85 -27.65
N THR A 423 -2.31 -12.45 -28.33
CA THR A 423 -3.03 -13.32 -29.27
C THR A 423 -2.13 -13.78 -30.41
N PHE A 424 -1.35 -12.87 -31.03
CA PHE A 424 -0.43 -13.27 -32.10
C PHE A 424 0.71 -14.15 -31.60
N ALA A 425 1.26 -13.89 -30.41
CA ALA A 425 2.27 -14.73 -29.80
C ALA A 425 1.73 -16.14 -29.49
N ALA A 426 0.51 -16.23 -28.96
CA ALA A 426 -0.17 -17.49 -28.70
C ALA A 426 -0.38 -18.27 -30.01
N LEU A 427 -0.93 -17.63 -31.05
CA LEU A 427 -1.15 -18.25 -32.35
C LEU A 427 0.15 -18.78 -32.97
N TYR A 428 1.22 -17.97 -32.98
CA TYR A 428 2.54 -18.37 -33.49
C TYR A 428 3.17 -19.53 -32.71
N SER A 429 2.87 -19.65 -31.42
CA SER A 429 3.39 -20.77 -30.61
C SER A 429 2.59 -22.06 -30.77
N THR A 430 1.36 -21.97 -31.29
CA THR A 430 0.44 -23.11 -31.45
C THR A 430 0.32 -23.63 -32.88
N HIS A 431 0.53 -22.77 -33.87
CA HIS A 431 0.43 -23.03 -35.31
C HIS A 431 1.72 -22.58 -35.99
#